data_AF-A0A924YPB7-F1
#
_entry.id   AF-A0A924YPB7-F1
#
_cell.length_a   1.000
_cell.length_b   1.000
_cell.length_c   1.000
_cell.angle_alpha   90.00
_cell.angle_beta   90.00
_cell.angle_gamma   90.00
#
_symmetry.space_group_name_H-M   'P 1'
#
loop_
_entity.id
_entity.type
_entity.pdbx_description
1 polymer ?
#
loop_
_entity_poly.entity_id
_entity_poly.type
_entity_poly.pdbx_seq_one_letter_code
_entity_poly.pdbx_strand_id
1 'polypeptide(L)'
;MNTQHVLDLLRAARQRGDYATVADEADVWEVETRSQPAIALERARLRMLQGNMRAARATLDEANSDAASKAERWLIDLELATVSIFSELAIRSALRTANAATAVLPSITDEGDQAEIEWVCSRIRLIGVVYYEVDVESGRRIRDRLPYLGEVLLHTGRVDRGLAVLLEYAP
;
A
#
# COMPACT_ATOMS: atom_id res chain seq x y z
N MET A 1 0.72 9.37 -22.27
CA MET A 1 0.35 7.95 -22.04
C MET A 1 -0.91 7.88 -21.18
N ASN A 2 -1.85 6.96 -21.40
CA ASN A 2 -3.10 6.88 -20.60
C ASN A 2 -2.79 6.30 -19.21
N THR A 3 -3.07 7.02 -18.13
CA THR A 3 -2.85 6.61 -16.72
C THR A 3 -3.39 5.22 -16.41
N GLN A 4 -4.61 4.90 -16.87
CA GLN A 4 -5.21 3.59 -16.60
C GLN A 4 -4.40 2.46 -17.23
N HIS A 5 -3.95 2.66 -18.47
CA HIS A 5 -3.12 1.67 -19.17
C HIS A 5 -1.78 1.41 -18.46
N VAL A 6 -1.19 2.47 -17.90
CA VAL A 6 0.06 2.35 -17.10
C VAL A 6 -0.18 1.56 -15.82
N LEU A 7 -1.27 1.85 -15.11
CA LEU A 7 -1.63 1.13 -13.90
C LEU A 7 -1.88 -0.35 -14.19
N ASP A 8 -2.56 -0.67 -15.28
CA ASP A 8 -2.82 -2.05 -15.69
C ASP A 8 -1.51 -2.80 -15.99
N LEU A 9 -0.55 -2.14 -16.66
CA LEU A 9 0.80 -2.70 -16.90
C LEU A 9 1.54 -3.01 -15.59
N LEU A 10 1.59 -2.06 -14.67
CA LEU A 10 2.27 -2.23 -13.37
C LEU A 10 1.63 -3.36 -12.54
N ARG A 11 0.30 -3.43 -12.52
CA ARG A 11 -0.45 -4.47 -11.79
C ARG A 11 -0.24 -5.85 -12.41
N ALA A 12 -0.29 -5.95 -13.74
CA ALA A 12 -0.02 -7.20 -14.45
C ALA A 12 1.42 -7.69 -14.22
N ALA A 13 2.40 -6.79 -14.13
CA ALA A 13 3.78 -7.13 -13.81
C ALA A 13 3.93 -7.76 -12.43
N ARG A 14 3.24 -7.19 -11.43
CA ARG A 14 3.17 -7.74 -10.07
C ARG A 14 2.66 -9.18 -10.07
N GLN A 15 1.60 -9.47 -10.84
CA GLN A 15 1.03 -10.83 -10.94
C GLN A 15 2.02 -11.84 -11.52
N ARG A 16 2.81 -11.45 -12.52
CA ARG A 16 3.78 -12.34 -13.18
C ARG A 16 5.08 -12.50 -12.40
N GLY A 17 5.27 -11.77 -11.31
CA GLY A 17 6.55 -11.73 -10.59
C GLY A 17 7.65 -10.99 -11.36
N ASP A 18 7.30 -10.24 -12.40
CA ASP A 18 8.23 -9.49 -13.26
C ASP A 18 8.44 -8.06 -12.74
N TYR A 19 8.51 -7.93 -11.42
CA TYR A 19 8.52 -6.63 -10.75
C TYR A 19 9.83 -5.87 -10.96
N ALA A 20 10.95 -6.55 -11.22
CA ALA A 20 12.25 -5.91 -11.45
C ALA A 20 12.29 -5.21 -12.82
N THR A 21 12.02 -5.95 -13.89
CA THR A 21 12.00 -5.44 -15.27
C THR A 21 11.04 -4.25 -15.39
N VAL A 22 9.81 -4.39 -14.90
CA VAL A 22 8.80 -3.34 -15.06
C VAL A 22 9.07 -2.12 -14.19
N ALA A 23 9.69 -2.28 -13.03
CA ALA A 23 10.10 -1.12 -12.23
C ALA A 23 11.24 -0.34 -12.92
N ASP A 24 12.19 -1.03 -13.56
CA ASP A 24 13.28 -0.38 -14.30
C ASP A 24 12.78 0.30 -15.58
N GLU A 25 11.83 -0.33 -16.29
CA GLU A 25 11.12 0.31 -17.41
C GLU A 25 10.32 1.54 -16.96
N ALA A 26 9.73 1.50 -15.76
CA ALA A 26 8.98 2.62 -15.22
C ALA A 26 9.85 3.83 -14.85
N ASP A 27 11.15 3.63 -14.61
CA ASP A 27 12.08 4.71 -14.26
C ASP A 27 12.47 5.58 -15.46
N VAL A 28 12.31 5.07 -16.69
CA VAL A 28 12.58 5.83 -17.91
C VAL A 28 11.34 6.56 -18.44
N TRP A 29 10.18 6.43 -17.79
CA TRP A 29 8.99 7.18 -18.15
C TRP A 29 9.14 8.68 -17.87
N GLU A 30 8.36 9.48 -18.60
CA GLU A 30 8.31 10.93 -18.40
C GLU A 30 7.94 11.28 -16.96
N VAL A 31 8.53 12.36 -16.44
CA VAL A 31 8.32 12.82 -15.06
C VAL A 31 6.84 12.98 -14.74
N GLU A 32 6.10 13.60 -15.67
CA GLU A 32 4.66 13.82 -15.53
C GLU A 32 3.86 12.53 -15.32
N THR A 33 4.27 11.43 -15.97
CA THR A 33 3.63 10.12 -15.79
C THR A 33 4.03 9.51 -14.45
N ARG A 34 5.34 9.47 -14.17
CA ARG A 34 5.86 8.73 -13.01
C ARG A 34 5.55 9.41 -11.68
N SER A 35 5.29 10.72 -11.68
CA SER A 35 4.87 11.50 -10.52
C SER A 35 3.37 11.42 -10.23
N GLN A 36 2.56 10.79 -11.10
CA GLN A 36 1.13 10.63 -10.79
C GLN A 36 0.97 9.75 -9.55
N PRO A 37 0.20 10.17 -8.52
CA PRO A 37 0.16 9.49 -7.22
C PRO A 37 -0.14 8.00 -7.29
N ALA A 38 -1.18 7.58 -8.01
CA ALA A 38 -1.48 6.16 -8.22
C ALA A 38 -0.32 5.37 -8.89
N ILE A 39 0.36 5.98 -9.86
CA ILE A 39 1.48 5.35 -10.57
C ILE A 39 2.70 5.24 -9.64
N ALA A 40 3.02 6.31 -8.92
CA ALA A 40 4.09 6.33 -7.93
C ALA A 40 3.86 5.28 -6.82
N LEU A 41 2.62 5.16 -6.33
CA LEU A 41 2.23 4.12 -5.36
C LEU A 41 2.50 2.71 -5.88
N GLU A 42 2.05 2.37 -7.09
CA GLU A 42 2.27 1.04 -7.66
C GLU A 42 3.76 0.78 -7.94
N ARG A 43 4.50 1.75 -8.47
CA ARG A 43 5.96 1.65 -8.67
C ARG A 43 6.68 1.39 -7.34
N ALA A 44 6.35 2.14 -6.29
CA ALA A 44 6.96 1.97 -4.98
C ALA A 44 6.71 0.58 -4.40
N ARG A 45 5.49 0.06 -4.57
CA ARG A 45 5.14 -1.30 -4.12
C ARG A 45 5.90 -2.39 -4.88
N LEU A 46 6.13 -2.23 -6.18
CA LEU A 46 7.03 -3.12 -6.94
C LEU A 46 8.46 -3.10 -6.38
N ARG A 47 8.97 -1.91 -6.03
CA ARG A 47 10.29 -1.77 -5.37
C ARG A 47 10.33 -2.40 -3.98
N MET A 48 9.26 -2.29 -3.19
CA MET A 48 9.15 -2.97 -1.89
C MET A 48 9.16 -4.50 -2.03
N LEU A 49 8.50 -5.05 -3.04
CA LEU A 49 8.52 -6.49 -3.33
C LEU A 49 9.92 -7.00 -3.73
N GLN A 50 10.76 -6.13 -4.30
CA GLN A 50 12.18 -6.42 -4.55
C GLN A 50 13.05 -6.37 -3.28
N GLY A 51 12.49 -5.96 -2.13
CA GLY A 51 13.26 -5.64 -0.93
C GLY A 51 14.03 -4.32 -1.02
N ASN A 52 13.83 -3.51 -2.08
CA ASN A 52 14.54 -2.26 -2.31
C ASN A 52 13.81 -1.07 -1.67
N MET A 53 13.86 -1.00 -0.35
CA MET A 53 13.16 0.03 0.44
C MET A 53 13.66 1.45 0.17
N ARG A 54 14.95 1.60 -0.16
CA ARG A 54 15.52 2.91 -0.53
C ARG A 54 14.91 3.44 -1.83
N ALA A 55 14.81 2.59 -2.85
CA ALA A 55 14.17 2.98 -4.11
C ALA A 55 12.67 3.23 -3.91
N ALA A 56 11.99 2.38 -3.13
CA ALA A 56 10.57 2.58 -2.81
C ALA A 56 10.30 3.93 -2.15
N ARG A 57 11.12 4.35 -1.18
CA ARG A 57 11.03 5.68 -0.56
C ARG A 57 11.18 6.78 -1.60
N ALA A 58 12.24 6.75 -2.41
CA ALA A 58 12.48 7.74 -3.45
C ALA A 58 11.30 7.84 -4.43
N THR A 59 10.72 6.70 -4.81
CA THR A 59 9.54 6.66 -5.68
C THR A 59 8.29 7.27 -5.03
N LEU A 60 8.07 7.06 -3.72
CA LEU A 60 6.96 7.70 -3.00
C LEU A 60 7.17 9.21 -2.86
N ASP A 61 8.40 9.65 -2.63
CA ASP A 61 8.76 11.07 -2.54
C ASP A 61 8.63 11.80 -3.89
N GLU A 62 8.61 11.08 -5.02
CA GLU A 62 8.35 11.62 -6.37
C GLU A 62 6.86 11.91 -6.64
N ALA A 63 5.95 11.37 -5.83
CA ALA A 63 4.52 11.54 -6.04
C ALA A 63 4.12 13.02 -5.91
N ASN A 64 3.38 13.52 -6.90
CA ASN A 64 2.87 14.88 -6.87
C ASN A 64 1.75 15.00 -5.83
N SER A 65 2.09 15.54 -4.65
CA SER A 65 1.16 15.73 -3.53
C SER A 65 -0.04 16.61 -3.86
N ASP A 66 0.11 17.56 -4.79
CA ASP A 66 -0.94 18.50 -5.15
C ASP A 66 -2.01 17.84 -6.04
N ALA A 67 -1.62 16.80 -6.78
CA ALA A 67 -2.52 16.01 -7.60
C ALA A 67 -3.16 14.83 -6.84
N ALA A 68 -2.70 14.54 -5.62
CA ALA A 68 -3.12 13.37 -4.87
C ALA A 68 -4.52 13.54 -4.25
N SER A 69 -5.37 12.55 -4.50
CA SER A 69 -6.63 12.41 -3.80
C SER A 69 -6.39 12.27 -2.29
N LYS A 70 -7.46 12.45 -1.51
CA LYS A 70 -7.36 12.27 -0.06
C LYS A 70 -6.95 10.83 0.31
N ALA A 71 -7.45 9.84 -0.42
CA ALA A 71 -7.10 8.44 -0.20
C ALA A 71 -5.65 8.14 -0.59
N GLU A 72 -5.22 8.66 -1.74
CA GLU A 72 -3.84 8.48 -2.23
C GLU A 72 -2.81 9.06 -1.27
N ARG A 73 -3.08 10.24 -0.68
CA ARG A 73 -2.20 10.82 0.36
C ARG A 73 -2.04 9.90 1.56
N TRP A 74 -3.13 9.34 2.07
CA TRP A 74 -3.06 8.37 3.17
C TRP A 74 -2.33 7.10 2.78
N LEU A 75 -2.57 6.57 1.58
CA LEU A 75 -1.85 5.40 1.09
C LEU A 75 -0.35 5.68 0.96
N ILE A 76 0.06 6.84 0.45
CA ILE A 76 1.47 7.24 0.36
C ILE A 76 2.09 7.30 1.76
N ASP A 77 1.45 7.98 2.71
CA ASP A 77 1.95 8.10 4.09
C ASP A 77 2.08 6.73 4.78
N LEU A 78 1.13 5.82 4.54
CA LEU A 78 1.14 4.47 5.10
C LEU A 78 2.20 3.56 4.45
N GLU A 79 2.44 3.69 3.14
CA GLU A 79 3.51 2.95 2.48
C GLU A 79 4.89 3.49 2.87
N LEU A 80 5.04 4.82 3.03
CA LEU A 80 6.25 5.43 3.61
C LEU A 80 6.49 4.93 5.04
N ALA A 81 5.44 4.81 5.85
CA ALA A 81 5.52 4.22 7.18
C ALA A 81 5.96 2.75 7.12
N THR A 82 5.42 1.97 6.18
CA THR A 82 5.84 0.58 5.94
C THR A 82 7.33 0.50 5.58
N VAL A 83 7.80 1.37 4.68
CA VAL A 83 9.21 1.48 4.29
C VAL A 83 10.11 1.80 5.50
N SER A 84 9.69 2.70 6.39
CA SER A 84 10.43 3.03 7.62
C SER A 84 10.48 1.88 8.63
N ILE A 85 9.45 1.01 8.69
CA ILE A 85 9.53 -0.21 9.51
C ILE A 85 10.67 -1.08 8.99
N PHE A 86 10.72 -1.35 7.69
CA PHE A 86 11.71 -2.26 7.12
C PHE A 86 13.13 -1.69 7.07
N SER A 87 13.28 -0.37 6.98
CA SER A 87 14.60 0.27 6.85
C SER A 87 15.19 0.71 8.20
N GLU A 88 14.34 1.07 9.17
CA GLU A 88 14.75 1.77 10.39
C GLU A 88 14.11 1.19 11.67
N LEU A 89 13.30 0.13 11.56
CA LEU A 89 12.50 -0.43 12.66
C LEU A 89 11.62 0.63 13.36
N ALA A 90 11.12 1.62 12.61
CA ALA A 90 10.35 2.75 13.14
C ALA A 90 8.88 2.41 13.49
N ILE A 91 8.64 1.31 14.22
CA ILE A 91 7.32 0.68 14.41
C ILE A 91 6.33 1.62 15.11
N ARG A 92 6.74 2.27 16.22
CA ARG A 92 5.87 3.22 16.94
C ARG A 92 5.43 4.40 16.08
N SER A 93 6.30 4.86 15.18
CA SER A 93 5.95 5.95 14.27
C SER A 93 4.92 5.47 13.25
N ALA A 94 5.14 4.30 12.66
CA ALA A 94 4.20 3.72 11.72
C ALA A 94 2.81 3.43 12.36
N LEU A 95 2.78 2.97 13.61
CA LEU A 95 1.53 2.78 14.35
C LEU A 95 0.77 4.10 14.56
N ARG A 96 1.46 5.21 14.83
CA ARG A 96 0.81 6.53 14.91
C ARG A 96 0.18 6.92 13.57
N THR A 97 0.88 6.72 12.46
CA THR A 97 0.35 6.97 11.12
C THR A 97 -0.88 6.11 10.83
N ALA A 98 -0.82 4.81 11.12
CA ALA A 98 -1.95 3.89 10.95
C ALA A 98 -3.18 4.30 11.79
N ASN A 99 -2.96 4.75 13.03
CA ASN A 99 -4.03 5.24 13.90
C ASN A 99 -4.64 6.55 13.39
N ALA A 100 -3.82 7.48 12.91
CA ALA A 100 -4.29 8.72 12.30
C ALA A 100 -5.14 8.45 11.04
N ALA A 101 -4.69 7.54 10.18
CA ALA A 101 -5.42 7.13 8.98
C ALA A 101 -6.76 6.46 9.32
N THR A 102 -6.79 5.57 10.32
CA THR A 102 -8.02 4.90 10.77
C THR A 102 -9.07 5.88 11.29
N ALA A 103 -8.64 6.93 12.01
CA ALA A 103 -9.56 7.95 12.54
C ALA A 103 -10.30 8.72 11.43
N VAL A 104 -9.76 8.77 10.21
CA VAL A 104 -10.35 9.51 9.09
C VAL A 104 -10.93 8.61 8.01
N LEU A 105 -10.89 7.27 8.15
CA LEU A 105 -11.54 6.34 7.22
C LEU A 105 -13.00 6.68 6.92
N PRO A 106 -13.86 7.07 7.89
CA PRO A 106 -15.26 7.42 7.61
C PRO A 106 -15.44 8.62 6.68
N SER A 107 -14.35 9.36 6.41
CA SER A 107 -14.35 10.53 5.53
C SER A 107 -13.75 10.24 4.14
N ILE A 108 -13.47 8.97 3.85
CA ILE A 108 -13.13 8.44 2.53
C ILE A 108 -14.42 7.89 1.92
N THR A 109 -14.81 8.39 0.75
CA THR A 109 -16.12 8.09 0.14
C THR A 109 -16.11 6.83 -0.72
N ASP A 110 -14.97 6.51 -1.33
CA ASP A 110 -14.81 5.28 -2.11
C ASP A 110 -14.56 4.11 -1.17
N GLU A 111 -15.43 3.10 -1.23
CA GLU A 111 -15.35 1.93 -0.36
C GLU A 111 -14.07 1.11 -0.63
N GLY A 112 -13.61 1.08 -1.89
CA GLY A 112 -12.38 0.40 -2.27
C GLY A 112 -11.14 1.07 -1.67
N ASP A 113 -11.09 2.41 -1.70
CA ASP A 113 -10.03 3.19 -1.06
C ASP A 113 -10.05 3.02 0.45
N GLN A 114 -11.24 3.04 1.05
CA GLN A 114 -11.39 2.82 2.49
C GLN A 114 -10.84 1.44 2.90
N ALA A 115 -11.22 0.39 2.17
CA ALA A 115 -10.76 -0.97 2.43
C ALA A 115 -9.25 -1.12 2.21
N GLU A 116 -8.69 -0.47 1.19
CA GLU A 116 -7.25 -0.51 0.91
C GLU A 116 -6.44 0.17 2.03
N ILE A 117 -6.89 1.34 2.48
CA ILE A 117 -6.26 2.05 3.61
C ILE A 117 -6.35 1.21 4.89
N GLU A 118 -7.52 0.62 5.19
CA GLU A 118 -7.71 -0.23 6.36
C GLU A 118 -6.82 -1.48 6.30
N TRP A 119 -6.64 -2.07 5.12
CA TRP A 119 -5.74 -3.20 4.91
C TRP A 119 -4.27 -2.82 5.17
N VAL A 120 -3.77 -1.71 4.60
CA VAL A 120 -2.37 -1.29 4.87
C VAL A 120 -2.16 -0.96 6.35
N CYS A 121 -3.15 -0.32 7.00
CA CYS A 121 -3.11 -0.10 8.45
C CYS A 121 -3.08 -1.42 9.24
N SER A 122 -3.86 -2.42 8.81
CA SER A 122 -3.88 -3.75 9.41
C SER A 122 -2.52 -4.43 9.32
N ARG A 123 -1.85 -4.36 8.15
CA ARG A 123 -0.49 -4.88 7.96
C ARG A 123 0.52 -4.24 8.91
N ILE A 124 0.51 -2.91 9.05
CA ILE A 124 1.39 -2.20 9.99
C ILE A 124 1.15 -2.67 11.44
N ARG A 125 -0.11 -2.81 11.85
CA ARG A 125 -0.45 -3.25 13.20
C ARG A 125 -0.08 -4.70 13.47
N LEU A 126 -0.26 -5.59 12.49
CA LEU A 126 0.17 -6.98 12.59
C LEU A 126 1.70 -7.09 12.74
N ILE A 127 2.47 -6.25 12.05
CA ILE A 127 3.91 -6.14 12.32
C ILE A 127 4.15 -5.65 13.75
N GLY A 128 3.39 -4.66 14.23
CA GLY A 128 3.44 -4.20 15.62
C GLY A 128 3.22 -5.31 16.66
N VAL A 129 2.39 -6.31 16.37
CA VAL A 129 2.19 -7.49 17.24
C VAL A 129 3.46 -8.31 17.35
N VAL A 130 4.16 -8.55 16.23
CA VAL A 130 5.43 -9.31 16.20
C VAL A 130 6.49 -8.68 17.10
N TYR A 131 6.48 -7.35 17.21
CA TYR A 131 7.42 -6.58 18.02
C TYR A 131 6.86 -6.16 19.39
N TYR A 132 5.75 -6.75 19.83
CA TYR A 132 5.11 -6.49 21.14
C TYR A 132 4.67 -5.03 21.38
N GLU A 133 4.49 -4.25 20.32
CA GLU A 133 3.96 -2.88 20.37
C GLU A 133 2.42 -2.86 20.27
N VAL A 134 1.81 -3.97 19.87
CA VAL A 134 0.36 -4.21 19.84
C VAL A 134 0.06 -5.53 20.56
N ASP A 135 -1.00 -5.56 21.37
CA ASP A 135 -1.37 -6.77 22.10
C ASP A 135 -1.92 -7.87 21.17
N VAL A 136 -1.75 -9.13 21.59
CA VAL A 136 -2.09 -10.31 20.78
C VAL A 136 -3.60 -10.38 20.48
N GLU A 137 -4.46 -9.96 21.41
CA GLU A 137 -5.93 -10.00 21.19
C GLU A 137 -6.37 -8.97 20.16
N SER A 138 -5.80 -7.77 20.19
CA SER A 138 -5.97 -6.78 19.12
C SER A 138 -5.41 -7.31 17.80
N GLY A 139 -4.26 -7.99 17.81
CA GLY A 139 -3.71 -8.67 16.63
C GLY A 139 -4.67 -9.69 16.01
N ARG A 140 -5.30 -10.54 16.83
CA ARG A 140 -6.30 -11.52 16.37
C ARG A 140 -7.50 -10.83 15.72
N ARG A 141 -8.07 -9.81 16.37
CA ARG A 141 -9.21 -9.05 15.82
C ARG A 141 -8.89 -8.41 14.47
N ILE A 142 -7.67 -7.89 14.31
CA ILE A 142 -7.20 -7.32 13.03
C ILE A 142 -7.09 -8.41 11.97
N ARG A 143 -6.48 -9.55 12.30
CA ARG A 143 -6.37 -10.68 11.37
C ARG A 143 -7.73 -11.20 10.93
N ASP A 144 -8.68 -11.35 11.86
CA ASP A 144 -10.02 -11.87 11.58
C ASP A 144 -10.86 -10.89 10.73
N ARG A 145 -10.42 -9.63 10.60
CA ARG A 145 -11.03 -8.62 9.72
C ARG A 145 -10.55 -8.71 8.27
N LEU A 146 -9.38 -9.31 8.01
CA LEU A 146 -8.78 -9.37 6.67
C LEU A 146 -9.70 -10.03 5.61
N PRO A 147 -10.44 -11.13 5.89
CA PRO A 147 -11.32 -11.72 4.88
C PRO A 147 -12.38 -10.74 4.35
N TYR A 148 -13.00 -9.97 5.25
CA TYR A 148 -13.97 -8.94 4.85
C TYR A 148 -13.33 -7.87 3.98
N LEU A 149 -12.13 -7.38 4.33
CA LEU A 149 -11.42 -6.39 3.51
C LEU A 149 -11.08 -6.94 2.13
N GLY A 150 -10.67 -8.22 2.08
CA GLY A 150 -10.45 -8.94 0.84
C GLY A 150 -11.70 -8.93 -0.05
N GLU A 151 -12.86 -9.30 0.50
CA GLU A 151 -14.13 -9.32 -0.22
C GLU A 151 -14.54 -7.93 -0.75
N VAL A 152 -14.44 -6.89 0.07
CA VAL A 152 -14.75 -5.50 -0.35
C VAL A 152 -13.86 -5.06 -1.51
N LEU A 153 -12.56 -5.36 -1.45
CA LEU A 153 -11.61 -5.04 -2.52
C LEU A 153 -11.93 -5.81 -3.81
N LEU A 154 -12.36 -7.07 -3.72
CA LEU A 154 -12.83 -7.83 -4.89
C LEU A 154 -14.08 -7.19 -5.51
N HIS A 155 -15.06 -6.80 -4.69
CA HIS A 155 -16.34 -6.24 -5.15
C HIS A 155 -16.18 -4.87 -5.80
N THR A 156 -15.19 -4.09 -5.36
CA THR A 156 -14.86 -2.76 -5.90
C THR A 156 -13.91 -2.83 -7.10
N GLY A 157 -13.65 -4.03 -7.63
CA GLY A 157 -12.81 -4.23 -8.83
C GLY A 157 -11.30 -4.19 -8.57
N ARG A 158 -10.86 -4.06 -7.31
CA ARG A 158 -9.45 -4.13 -6.88
C ARG A 158 -9.03 -5.58 -6.67
N VAL A 159 -9.25 -6.41 -7.68
CA VAL A 159 -9.15 -7.87 -7.60
C VAL A 159 -7.81 -8.32 -7.02
N ASP A 160 -6.70 -7.76 -7.50
CA ASP A 160 -5.35 -8.12 -7.04
C ASP A 160 -5.14 -7.85 -5.55
N ARG A 161 -5.70 -6.75 -5.06
CA ARG A 161 -5.59 -6.37 -3.65
C ARG A 161 -6.43 -7.29 -2.80
N GLY A 162 -7.67 -7.56 -3.23
CA GLY A 162 -8.55 -8.50 -2.55
C GLY A 162 -7.92 -9.88 -2.41
N LEU A 163 -7.36 -10.42 -3.49
CA LEU A 163 -6.65 -11.70 -3.47
C LEU A 163 -5.40 -11.67 -2.56
N ALA A 164 -4.61 -10.60 -2.60
CA ALA A 164 -3.45 -10.46 -1.71
C ALA A 164 -3.84 -10.47 -0.23
N VAL A 165 -4.91 -9.77 0.15
CA VAL A 165 -5.42 -9.75 1.53
C VAL A 165 -5.86 -11.15 1.98
N LEU A 166 -6.56 -11.89 1.12
CA LEU A 166 -7.02 -13.25 1.42
C LEU A 166 -5.85 -14.23 1.56
N LEU A 167 -4.79 -14.06 0.78
CA LEU A 167 -3.55 -14.84 0.93
C LEU A 167 -2.80 -14.49 2.22
N GLU A 168 -2.77 -13.23 2.65
CA GLU A 168 -2.20 -12.81 3.94
C GLU A 168 -2.94 -13.42 5.14
N TYR A 169 -4.22 -13.77 4.98
CA TYR A 169 -5.01 -14.47 6.00
C TYR A 169 -4.78 -15.99 6.01
N ALA A 170 -4.36 -16.59 4.89
CA ALA A 170 -4.22 -18.04 4.77
C ALA A 170 -3.15 -18.57 5.75
N PRO A 171 -3.45 -19.64 6.52
CA PRO A 171 -2.61 -20.14 7.62
C PRO A 171 -1.30 -20.79 7.17
#